data_AF-A0A1F6Q948-F1
#
_entry.id   AF-A0A1F6Q948-F1
#
_cell.length_a   1.000
_cell.length_b   1.000
_cell.length_c   1.000
_cell.angle_alpha   90.00
_cell.angle_beta   90.00
_cell.angle_gamma   90.00
#
_symmetry.space_group_name_H-M   'P 1'
#
loop_
_entity.id
_entity.type
_entity.pdbx_description
1 polymer ?
#
loop_
_entity_poly.entity_id
_entity_poly.type
_entity_poly.pdbx_seq_one_letter_code
_entity_poly.pdbx_strand_id
1 'polypeptide(L)'
;MKQIISKLKQNFKILATSFGVLILIVSFFVFQNEKPTSLNGMLKQGEKYTKEGKLSLALEHYIRTAKSFPWSYEAHMHLGNTLLQVKEPQKAKIEYYRAIKLNYSKKHDAYFTLANIYVSENNFKFAQEILNPIKDVPNKKALEQIGDFYYSWGQKLISDNDFETIRKYREAYEFYKKADSKKVTRARKTIEKAYSQIADKLVADKKISEAINILNLSIEFSNNALAHYKLAKIYETRNEELALSEYEKVYKKLRASRRFDSSGYVNLLTKKADMYKARGDAAQTQYYYHLANKVSLTTQIPYITDKHIILTLISARYNENIDRDTVIPGISFKIMNVSKAKVHYLKAKVVFSDNEKIWSEEVIRIAEPGSPMLPDAITETINTYSTTPMLHVFADHDIKVQIYLSQSEPDNWKLYRNFYFEGQVGSTIVTED
;
A
#
# COMPACT_ATOMS: atom_id res chain seq x y z
N MET A 1 19.37 80.27 71.45
CA MET A 1 19.44 78.80 71.59
C MET A 1 18.07 78.10 71.50
N LYS A 2 17.06 78.45 72.32
CA LYS A 2 15.70 77.85 72.27
C LYS A 2 15.00 77.92 70.89
N GLN A 3 15.12 79.05 70.18
CA GLN A 3 14.52 79.23 68.85
C GLN A 3 15.11 78.30 67.78
N ILE A 4 16.43 78.05 67.84
CA ILE A 4 17.13 77.15 66.92
C ILE A 4 16.69 75.70 67.14
N ILE A 5 16.57 75.27 68.41
CA ILE A 5 16.08 73.94 68.77
C ILE A 5 14.62 73.74 68.34
N SER A 6 13.78 74.77 68.48
CA SER A 6 12.38 74.73 68.00
C SER A 6 12.32 74.56 66.48
N LYS A 7 13.13 75.29 65.73
CA LYS A 7 13.19 75.21 64.26
C LYS A 7 13.72 73.87 63.79
N LEU A 8 14.72 73.29 64.48
CA LEU A 8 15.23 71.94 64.24
C LEU A 8 14.17 70.86 64.50
N LYS A 9 13.39 70.95 65.59
CA LYS A 9 12.29 70.02 65.87
C LYS A 9 11.19 70.11 64.81
N GLN A 10 10.86 71.32 64.34
CA GLN A 10 9.86 71.52 63.30
C GLN A 10 10.33 70.96 61.96
N ASN A 11 11.59 71.22 61.57
CA ASN A 11 12.18 70.66 60.36
C ASN A 11 12.27 69.12 60.42
N PHE A 12 12.61 68.55 61.58
CA PHE A 12 12.61 67.10 61.78
C PHE A 12 11.20 66.51 61.67
N LYS A 13 10.18 67.19 62.19
CA LYS A 13 8.78 66.76 62.06
C LYS A 13 8.31 66.79 60.61
N ILE A 14 8.66 67.82 59.85
CA ILE A 14 8.36 67.93 58.41
C ILE A 14 9.07 66.80 57.64
N LEU A 15 10.36 66.56 57.93
CA LEU A 15 11.15 65.51 57.28
C LEU A 15 10.60 64.11 57.59
N ALA A 16 10.20 63.85 58.84
CA ALA A 16 9.56 62.61 59.25
C ALA A 16 8.21 62.40 58.56
N THR A 17 7.38 63.46 58.44
CA THR A 17 6.12 63.37 57.71
C THR A 17 6.32 63.15 56.21
N SER A 18 7.31 63.80 55.57
CA SER A 18 7.60 63.58 54.15
C SER A 18 8.13 62.17 53.89
N PHE A 19 8.92 61.62 54.81
CA PHE A 19 9.44 60.26 54.71
C PHE A 19 8.33 59.21 54.91
N GLY A 20 7.40 59.45 55.84
CA GLY A 20 6.22 58.61 56.02
C GLY A 20 5.29 58.61 54.79
N VAL A 21 5.08 59.78 54.17
CA VAL A 21 4.32 59.89 52.91
C VAL A 21 5.04 59.20 51.76
N LEU A 22 6.37 59.32 51.66
CA LEU A 22 7.16 58.62 50.66
C LEU A 22 7.07 57.09 50.83
N ILE A 23 7.15 56.58 52.07
CA ILE A 23 6.96 55.15 52.34
C ILE A 23 5.56 54.71 51.95
N LEU A 24 4.52 55.49 52.25
CA LEU A 24 3.15 55.17 51.85
C LEU A 24 2.97 55.17 50.33
N ILE A 25 3.58 56.13 49.62
CA ILE A 25 3.58 56.18 48.15
C ILE A 25 4.34 54.99 47.57
N VAL A 26 5.53 54.68 48.08
CA VAL A 26 6.32 53.51 47.64
C VAL A 26 5.57 52.22 47.93
N SER A 27 4.95 52.09 49.11
CA SER A 27 4.14 50.93 49.48
C SER A 27 2.91 50.81 48.60
N PHE A 28 2.26 51.92 48.28
CA PHE A 28 1.12 51.99 47.35
C PHE A 28 1.53 51.65 45.92
N PHE A 29 2.71 52.08 45.45
CA PHE A 29 3.25 51.73 44.13
C PHE A 29 3.74 50.28 44.06
N VAL A 30 4.33 49.73 45.13
CA VAL A 30 4.67 48.29 45.24
C VAL A 30 3.39 47.45 45.24
N PHE A 31 2.37 47.88 45.97
CA PHE A 31 1.05 47.23 45.99
C PHE A 31 0.30 47.35 44.66
N GLN A 32 0.38 48.50 43.97
CA GLN A 32 -0.17 48.66 42.61
C GLN A 32 0.62 47.92 41.53
N ASN A 33 1.91 47.61 41.77
CA ASN A 33 2.71 46.76 40.88
C ASN A 33 2.37 45.27 41.03
N GLU A 34 1.63 44.86 42.07
CA GLU A 34 0.87 43.60 42.07
C GLU A 34 -0.44 43.76 41.28
N LYS A 35 -0.33 44.15 40.01
CA LYS A 35 -1.43 43.96 39.07
C LYS A 35 -1.84 42.48 39.10
N PRO A 36 -3.14 42.15 38.96
CA PRO A 36 -3.59 40.76 38.95
C PRO A 36 -2.71 40.00 37.97
N THR A 37 -2.07 38.94 38.46
CA THR A 37 -1.20 38.11 37.64
C THR A 37 -2.06 37.64 36.48
N SER A 38 -1.86 38.20 35.29
CA SER A 38 -2.68 37.83 34.13
C SER A 38 -2.61 36.31 33.98
N LEU A 39 -3.66 35.68 33.43
CA LEU A 39 -3.66 34.23 33.19
C LEU A 39 -2.33 33.77 32.56
N ASN A 40 -1.85 34.50 31.56
CA ASN A 40 -0.55 34.26 30.91
C ASN A 40 0.65 34.36 31.87
N GLY A 41 0.65 35.31 32.80
CA GLY A 41 1.68 35.43 33.83
C GLY A 41 1.70 34.23 34.78
N MET A 42 0.53 33.80 35.26
CA MET A 42 0.42 32.64 36.15
C MET A 42 0.81 31.35 35.43
N LEU A 43 0.36 31.18 34.17
CA LEU A 43 0.72 30.02 33.37
C LEU A 43 2.24 29.93 33.15
N LYS A 44 2.89 31.04 32.77
CA LYS A 44 4.35 31.10 32.60
C LYS A 44 5.12 30.79 33.89
N GLN A 45 4.63 31.26 35.04
CA GLN A 45 5.28 30.97 36.32
C GLN A 45 5.14 29.49 36.71
N GLY A 46 3.95 28.90 36.54
CA GLY A 46 3.76 27.46 36.73
C GLY A 46 4.64 26.63 35.78
N GLU A 47 4.79 27.06 34.52
CA GLU A 47 5.65 26.38 33.55
C GLU A 47 7.12 26.43 33.98
N LYS A 48 7.57 27.57 34.53
CA LYS A 48 8.92 27.71 35.09
C LYS A 48 9.15 26.70 36.21
N TYR A 49 8.23 26.59 37.17
CA TYR A 49 8.34 25.58 38.24
C TYR A 49 8.37 24.16 37.69
N THR A 50 7.56 23.86 36.68
CA THR A 50 7.53 22.55 36.02
C THR A 50 8.88 22.24 35.35
N LYS A 51 9.45 23.20 34.60
CA LYS A 51 10.76 23.06 33.93
C LYS A 51 11.92 22.91 34.91
N GLU A 52 11.84 23.55 36.07
CA GLU A 52 12.82 23.41 37.16
C GLU A 52 12.66 22.09 37.95
N GLY A 53 11.69 21.22 37.59
CA GLY A 53 11.41 19.98 38.30
C GLY A 53 10.74 20.16 39.67
N LYS A 54 10.33 21.39 40.01
CA LYS A 54 9.67 21.73 41.27
C LYS A 54 8.17 21.43 41.20
N LEU A 55 7.84 20.15 41.02
CA LEU A 55 6.47 19.71 40.69
C LEU A 55 5.45 20.04 41.79
N SER A 56 5.83 19.97 43.07
CA SER A 56 4.94 20.35 44.18
C SER A 56 4.57 21.84 44.14
N LEU A 57 5.53 22.72 43.85
CA LEU A 57 5.29 24.16 43.70
C LEU A 57 4.49 24.45 42.43
N ALA A 58 4.77 23.76 41.33
CA ALA A 58 3.99 23.87 40.11
C ALA A 58 2.53 23.46 40.33
N LEU A 59 2.29 22.35 41.04
CA LEU A 59 0.96 21.85 41.37
C LEU A 59 0.19 22.88 42.20
N GLU A 60 0.77 23.37 43.29
CA GLU A 60 0.12 24.38 44.12
C GLU A 60 -0.17 25.66 43.32
N HIS A 61 0.79 26.09 42.49
CA HIS A 61 0.62 27.27 41.65
C HIS A 61 -0.52 27.09 40.65
N TYR A 62 -0.58 25.98 39.92
CA TYR A 62 -1.64 25.70 38.94
C TYR A 62 -3.01 25.47 39.59
N ILE A 63 -3.07 24.94 40.82
CA ILE A 63 -4.31 24.91 41.61
C ILE A 63 -4.82 26.33 41.85
N ARG A 64 -3.93 27.26 42.25
CA ARG A 64 -4.31 28.67 42.42
C ARG A 64 -4.71 29.30 41.08
N THR A 65 -3.99 29.02 40.00
CA THR A 65 -4.34 29.53 38.65
C THR A 65 -5.72 29.07 38.21
N ALA A 66 -6.05 27.79 38.33
CA ALA A 66 -7.35 27.24 37.96
C ALA A 66 -8.49 27.78 38.86
N LYS A 67 -8.20 28.10 40.12
CA LYS A 67 -9.17 28.79 41.01
C LYS A 67 -9.41 30.23 40.60
N SER A 68 -8.36 30.98 40.26
CA SER A 68 -8.48 32.38 39.82
C SER A 68 -9.10 32.50 38.42
N PHE A 69 -8.90 31.50 37.56
CA PHE A 69 -9.38 31.47 36.18
C PHE A 69 -10.16 30.17 35.88
N PRO A 70 -11.35 29.98 36.50
CA PRO A 70 -12.11 28.73 36.41
C PRO A 70 -12.70 28.44 35.02
N TRP A 71 -12.68 29.40 34.11
CA TRP A 71 -13.12 29.25 32.73
C TRP A 71 -11.96 29.20 31.72
N SER A 72 -10.72 29.06 32.20
CA SER A 72 -9.56 28.90 31.32
C SER A 72 -9.30 27.43 31.00
N TYR A 73 -9.37 27.10 29.70
CA TYR A 73 -8.96 25.80 29.18
C TYR A 73 -7.51 25.47 29.55
N GLU A 74 -6.61 26.43 29.34
CA GLU A 74 -5.18 26.29 29.58
C GLU A 74 -4.88 26.05 31.07
N ALA A 75 -5.53 26.75 32.00
CA ALA A 75 -5.33 26.55 33.43
C ALA A 75 -5.64 25.10 33.85
N HIS A 76 -6.79 24.57 33.42
CA HIS A 76 -7.17 23.19 33.69
C HIS A 76 -6.25 22.17 32.98
N MET A 77 -5.80 22.46 31.76
CA MET A 77 -4.84 21.60 31.04
C MET A 77 -3.49 21.51 31.76
N HIS A 78 -2.92 22.64 32.17
CA HIS A 78 -1.65 22.65 32.90
C HIS A 78 -1.75 21.98 34.26
N LEU A 79 -2.87 22.18 34.98
CA LEU A 79 -3.12 21.49 36.23
C LEU A 79 -3.23 19.97 36.02
N GLY A 80 -4.01 19.51 35.03
CA GLY A 80 -4.13 18.10 34.67
C GLY A 80 -2.78 17.47 34.31
N ASN A 81 -1.98 18.15 33.49
CA ASN A 81 -0.65 17.67 33.11
C ASN A 81 0.29 17.54 34.32
N THR A 82 0.25 18.52 35.23
CA THR A 82 1.07 18.50 36.45
C THR A 82 0.63 17.37 37.38
N LEU A 83 -0.69 17.13 37.50
CA LEU A 83 -1.25 16.00 38.24
C LEU A 83 -0.78 14.65 37.69
N LEU A 84 -0.67 14.49 36.37
CA LEU A 84 -0.07 13.29 35.77
C LEU A 84 1.40 13.12 36.14
N GLN A 85 2.19 14.21 36.13
CA GLN A 85 3.61 14.15 36.50
C GLN A 85 3.83 13.77 37.97
N VAL A 86 2.93 14.18 38.86
CA VAL A 86 2.96 13.76 40.28
C VAL A 86 2.22 12.44 40.55
N LYS A 87 1.90 11.67 39.50
CA LYS A 87 1.24 10.34 39.57
C LYS A 87 -0.15 10.36 40.21
N GLU A 88 -0.92 11.40 39.95
CA GLU A 88 -2.30 11.59 40.42
C GLU A 88 -3.33 11.54 39.26
N PRO A 89 -3.45 10.41 38.52
CA PRO A 89 -4.22 10.35 37.28
C PRO A 89 -5.72 10.55 37.48
N GLN A 90 -6.31 10.10 38.60
CA GLN A 90 -7.75 10.28 38.83
C GLN A 90 -8.12 11.76 39.02
N LYS A 91 -7.27 12.54 39.71
CA LYS A 91 -7.45 14.00 39.81
C LYS A 91 -7.23 14.66 38.45
N ALA A 92 -6.24 14.20 37.68
CA ALA A 92 -5.98 14.72 36.34
C ALA A 92 -7.20 14.55 35.41
N LYS A 93 -7.88 13.40 35.44
CA LYS A 93 -9.11 13.16 34.67
C LYS A 93 -10.15 14.25 34.91
N ILE A 94 -10.39 14.63 36.17
CA ILE A 94 -11.36 15.67 36.54
C ILE A 94 -11.02 17.00 35.86
N GLU A 95 -9.75 17.39 35.86
CA GLU A 95 -9.32 18.65 35.24
C GLU A 95 -9.41 18.60 33.72
N TYR A 96 -9.09 17.47 33.08
CA TYR A 96 -9.31 17.32 31.63
C TYR A 96 -10.79 17.36 31.26
N TYR A 97 -11.68 16.75 32.07
CA TYR A 97 -13.12 16.86 31.87
C TYR A 97 -13.60 18.32 32.00
N ARG A 98 -13.07 19.08 32.96
CA ARG A 98 -13.35 20.52 33.08
C ARG A 98 -12.89 21.27 31.84
N ALA A 99 -11.65 21.05 31.39
CA ALA A 99 -11.11 21.66 30.18
C ALA A 99 -11.98 21.36 28.93
N ILE A 100 -12.43 20.11 28.77
CA ILE A 100 -13.31 19.69 27.67
C ILE A 100 -14.65 20.44 27.67
N LYS A 101 -15.24 20.70 28.86
CA LYS A 101 -16.53 21.40 29.00
C LYS A 101 -16.46 22.88 28.61
N LEU A 102 -15.28 23.50 28.62
CA LEU A 102 -15.11 24.93 28.32
C LEU A 102 -15.16 25.28 26.82
N ASN A 103 -15.53 24.32 25.95
CA ASN A 103 -15.74 24.46 24.50
C ASN A 103 -14.69 25.30 23.74
N TYR A 104 -13.41 25.06 24.04
CA TYR A 104 -12.28 25.72 23.40
C TYR A 104 -11.99 25.16 22.00
N SER A 105 -11.61 26.01 21.05
CA SER A 105 -11.43 25.65 19.63
C SER A 105 -10.30 24.64 19.37
N LYS A 106 -9.32 24.52 20.28
CA LYS A 106 -8.22 23.54 20.21
C LYS A 106 -8.29 22.47 21.31
N LYS A 107 -9.49 22.07 21.72
CA LYS A 107 -9.74 21.11 22.83
C LYS A 107 -9.19 19.69 22.64
N HIS A 108 -8.69 19.34 21.45
CA HIS A 108 -8.26 17.98 21.10
C HIS A 108 -7.22 17.40 22.07
N ASP A 109 -6.26 18.21 22.53
CA ASP A 109 -5.20 17.73 23.45
C ASP A 109 -5.78 17.24 24.79
N ALA A 110 -6.88 17.84 25.28
CA ALA A 110 -7.56 17.38 26.51
C ALA A 110 -8.24 16.03 26.31
N TYR A 111 -8.94 15.87 25.19
CA TYR A 111 -9.58 14.62 24.80
C TYR A 111 -8.57 13.48 24.66
N PHE A 112 -7.44 13.72 23.98
CA PHE A 112 -6.40 12.71 23.82
C PHE A 112 -5.75 12.32 25.13
N THR A 113 -5.42 13.30 25.97
CA THR A 113 -4.76 13.00 27.23
C THR A 113 -5.69 12.20 28.14
N LEU A 114 -6.97 12.57 28.20
CA LEU A 114 -7.99 11.80 28.93
C LEU A 114 -8.16 10.38 28.36
N ALA A 115 -8.27 10.25 27.03
CA ALA A 115 -8.37 8.95 26.38
C ALA A 115 -7.14 8.06 26.64
N ASN A 116 -5.92 8.64 26.64
CA ASN A 116 -4.68 7.93 26.93
C ASN A 116 -4.62 7.41 28.37
N ILE A 117 -5.18 8.15 29.33
CA ILE A 117 -5.33 7.64 30.71
C ILE A 117 -6.21 6.39 30.70
N TYR A 118 -7.37 6.43 30.03
CA TYR A 118 -8.24 5.26 29.92
C TYR A 118 -7.58 4.09 29.17
N VAL A 119 -6.79 4.35 28.12
CA VAL A 119 -5.99 3.32 27.44
C VAL A 119 -4.99 2.67 28.40
N SER A 120 -4.29 3.46 29.23
CA SER A 120 -3.35 2.92 30.21
C SER A 120 -4.02 2.05 31.28
N GLU A 121 -5.31 2.28 31.52
CA GLU A 121 -6.18 1.47 32.39
C GLU A 121 -6.82 0.27 31.63
N ASN A 122 -6.41 0.01 30.38
CA ASN A 122 -7.01 -0.96 29.46
C ASN A 122 -8.50 -0.73 29.16
N ASN A 123 -9.01 0.47 29.43
CA ASN A 123 -10.41 0.83 29.22
C ASN A 123 -10.63 1.49 27.85
N PHE A 124 -10.43 0.71 26.79
CA PHE A 124 -10.52 1.20 25.41
C PHE A 124 -11.90 1.68 24.99
N LYS A 125 -12.98 1.09 25.53
CA LYS A 125 -14.35 1.50 25.20
C LYS A 125 -14.63 2.92 25.68
N PHE A 126 -14.32 3.24 26.93
CA PHE A 126 -14.44 4.60 27.45
C PHE A 126 -13.50 5.56 26.72
N ALA A 127 -12.26 5.15 26.43
CA ALA A 127 -11.35 5.97 25.62
C ALA A 127 -11.95 6.33 24.25
N GLN A 128 -12.62 5.38 23.58
CA GLN A 128 -13.32 5.64 22.33
C GLN A 128 -14.49 6.63 22.51
N GLU A 129 -15.29 6.49 23.57
CA GLU A 129 -16.37 7.44 23.88
C GLU A 129 -15.85 8.86 24.07
N ILE A 130 -14.70 9.00 24.75
CA ILE A 130 -14.01 10.29 24.90
C ILE A 130 -13.58 10.84 23.54
N LEU A 131 -13.08 10.02 22.62
CA LEU A 131 -12.61 10.49 21.31
C LEU A 131 -13.74 10.74 20.30
N ASN A 132 -14.93 10.17 20.48
CA ASN A 132 -16.05 10.29 19.54
C ASN A 132 -16.40 11.74 19.15
N PRO A 133 -16.45 12.73 20.07
CA PRO A 133 -16.77 14.12 19.72
C PRO A 133 -15.73 14.81 18.83
N ILE A 134 -14.53 14.24 18.72
CA ILE A 134 -13.42 14.81 17.93
C ILE A 134 -13.00 13.96 16.73
N LYS A 135 -13.75 12.90 16.41
CA LYS A 135 -13.40 11.96 15.34
C LYS A 135 -13.43 12.56 13.92
N ASP A 136 -14.24 13.59 13.71
CA ASP A 136 -14.46 14.22 12.40
C ASP A 136 -13.79 15.60 12.27
N VAL A 137 -12.87 15.92 13.19
CA VAL A 137 -12.18 17.21 13.18
C VAL A 137 -11.20 17.27 12.00
N PRO A 138 -11.18 18.35 11.20
CA PRO A 138 -10.21 18.55 10.13
C PRO A 138 -8.84 18.99 10.68
N ASN A 139 -8.27 18.19 11.59
CA ASN A 139 -6.97 18.44 12.19
C ASN A 139 -6.08 17.20 12.03
N LYS A 140 -5.01 17.35 11.24
CA LYS A 140 -4.07 16.27 10.93
C LYS A 140 -3.49 15.58 12.18
N LYS A 141 -2.99 16.37 13.14
CA LYS A 141 -2.41 15.84 14.39
C LYS A 141 -3.46 15.04 15.18
N ALA A 142 -4.67 15.57 15.29
CA ALA A 142 -5.75 14.89 16.00
C ALA A 142 -6.12 13.57 15.32
N LEU A 143 -6.33 13.56 14.00
CA LEU A 143 -6.62 12.35 13.23
C LEU A 143 -5.50 11.30 13.38
N GLU A 144 -4.23 11.72 13.37
CA GLU A 144 -3.11 10.80 13.64
C GLU A 144 -3.15 10.20 15.04
N GLN A 145 -3.48 10.99 16.07
CA GLN A 145 -3.58 10.50 17.45
C GLN A 145 -4.76 9.54 17.65
N ILE A 146 -5.89 9.76 16.96
CA ILE A 146 -7.00 8.80 16.92
C ILE A 146 -6.57 7.51 16.21
N GLY A 147 -5.82 7.62 15.11
CA GLY A 147 -5.21 6.47 14.46
C GLY A 147 -4.29 5.67 15.39
N ASP A 148 -3.44 6.36 16.16
CA ASP A 148 -2.54 5.74 17.15
C ASP A 148 -3.31 5.03 18.28
N PHE A 149 -4.44 5.60 18.71
CA PHE A 149 -5.34 4.97 19.66
C PHE A 149 -5.87 3.62 19.13
N TYR A 150 -6.46 3.59 17.94
CA TYR A 150 -6.98 2.36 17.36
C TYR A 150 -5.87 1.36 17.04
N TYR A 151 -4.68 1.83 16.64
CA TYR A 151 -3.53 0.96 16.41
C TYR A 151 -3.04 0.31 17.72
N SER A 152 -3.07 1.04 18.83
CA SER A 152 -2.74 0.51 20.16
C SER A 152 -3.78 -0.47 20.66
N TRP A 153 -5.07 -0.21 20.40
CA TRP A 153 -6.14 -1.14 20.70
C TRP A 153 -5.99 -2.45 19.91
N GLY A 154 -5.71 -2.37 18.61
CA GLY A 154 -5.41 -3.55 17.79
C GLY A 154 -4.24 -4.37 18.35
N GLN A 155 -3.15 -3.71 18.77
CA GLN A 155 -2.00 -4.41 19.38
C GLN A 155 -2.37 -5.19 20.65
N LYS A 156 -3.29 -4.66 21.45
CA LYS A 156 -3.74 -5.34 22.68
C LYS A 156 -4.59 -6.59 22.38
N LEU A 157 -5.30 -6.61 21.24
CA LEU A 157 -6.23 -7.67 20.87
C LEU A 157 -5.62 -8.83 20.08
N ILE A 158 -4.34 -8.72 19.64
CA ILE A 158 -3.69 -9.69 18.74
C ILE A 158 -3.84 -11.15 19.20
N SER A 159 -3.83 -11.41 20.51
CA SER A 159 -3.95 -12.76 21.07
C SER A 159 -5.40 -13.21 21.31
N ASP A 160 -6.33 -12.27 21.38
CA ASP A 160 -7.65 -12.50 21.96
C ASP A 160 -8.71 -12.68 20.88
N ASN A 161 -8.67 -11.82 19.85
CA ASN A 161 -9.65 -11.84 18.77
C ASN A 161 -9.04 -11.30 17.48
N ASP A 162 -8.74 -12.23 16.57
CA ASP A 162 -8.10 -11.96 15.28
C ASP A 162 -8.93 -10.98 14.41
N PHE A 163 -10.26 -11.14 14.36
CA PHE A 163 -11.14 -10.29 13.54
C PHE A 163 -11.27 -8.88 14.10
N GLU A 164 -11.47 -8.77 15.40
CA GLU A 164 -11.55 -7.47 16.06
C GLU A 164 -10.21 -6.73 15.96
N THR A 165 -9.09 -7.44 16.04
CA THR A 165 -7.74 -6.90 15.80
C THR A 165 -7.64 -6.25 14.42
N ILE A 166 -8.06 -6.96 13.37
CA ILE A 166 -8.08 -6.42 12.00
C ILE A 166 -9.00 -5.20 11.91
N ARG A 167 -10.18 -5.26 12.53
CA ARG A 167 -11.13 -4.14 12.54
C ARG A 167 -10.48 -2.88 13.15
N LYS A 168 -9.79 -3.02 14.28
CA LYS A 168 -9.07 -1.91 14.94
C LYS A 168 -7.93 -1.38 14.09
N TYR A 169 -7.16 -2.24 13.44
CA TYR A 169 -6.13 -1.77 12.52
C TYR A 169 -6.69 -1.07 11.27
N ARG A 170 -7.84 -1.52 10.76
CA ARG A 170 -8.55 -0.84 9.66
C ARG A 170 -9.06 0.54 10.09
N GLU A 171 -9.66 0.66 11.28
CA GLU A 171 -10.02 1.96 11.85
C GLU A 171 -8.79 2.88 11.91
N ALA A 172 -7.66 2.39 12.43
CA ALA A 172 -6.40 3.15 12.46
C ALA A 172 -5.92 3.57 11.06
N TYR A 173 -5.98 2.67 10.08
CA TYR A 173 -5.61 2.94 8.70
C TYR A 173 -6.44 4.07 8.09
N GLU A 174 -7.77 4.06 8.29
CA GLU A 174 -8.65 5.12 7.79
C GLU A 174 -8.32 6.48 8.39
N PHE A 175 -8.05 6.54 9.70
CA PHE A 175 -7.62 7.79 10.35
C PHE A 175 -6.26 8.28 9.84
N TYR A 176 -5.28 7.39 9.67
CA TYR A 176 -3.98 7.76 9.08
C TYR A 176 -4.10 8.23 7.64
N LYS A 177 -5.01 7.63 6.85
CA LYS A 177 -5.30 8.04 5.48
C LYS A 177 -5.94 9.43 5.44
N LYS A 178 -6.96 9.67 6.26
CA LYS A 178 -7.58 11.01 6.41
C LYS A 178 -6.59 12.08 6.85
N ALA A 179 -5.61 11.71 7.66
CA ALA A 179 -4.56 12.61 8.13
C ALA A 179 -3.44 12.85 7.11
N ASP A 180 -3.40 12.15 5.96
CA ASP A 180 -2.22 12.13 5.08
C ASP A 180 -0.93 11.78 5.86
N SER A 181 -1.03 10.75 6.71
CA SER A 181 0.06 10.31 7.58
C SER A 181 0.93 9.27 6.91
N LYS A 182 2.26 9.38 7.09
CA LYS A 182 3.20 8.32 6.67
C LYS A 182 2.92 6.97 7.37
N LYS A 183 2.24 6.98 8.52
CA LYS A 183 1.84 5.79 9.28
C LYS A 183 0.85 4.89 8.53
N VAL A 184 0.17 5.41 7.50
CA VAL A 184 -0.76 4.64 6.65
C VAL A 184 -0.10 3.38 6.07
N THR A 185 1.18 3.46 5.69
CA THR A 185 1.93 2.32 5.15
C THR A 185 2.18 1.25 6.21
N ARG A 186 2.46 1.65 7.45
CA ARG A 186 2.65 0.71 8.57
C ARG A 186 1.34 0.00 8.90
N ALA A 187 0.24 0.75 8.99
CA ALA A 187 -1.08 0.19 9.28
C ALA A 187 -1.50 -0.81 8.19
N ARG A 188 -1.37 -0.44 6.92
CA ARG A 188 -1.65 -1.34 5.79
C ARG A 188 -0.88 -2.66 5.89
N LYS A 189 0.44 -2.59 6.07
CA LYS A 189 1.28 -3.80 6.22
C LYS A 189 0.91 -4.64 7.44
N THR A 190 0.47 -4.00 8.52
CA THR A 190 0.03 -4.70 9.74
C THR A 190 -1.26 -5.50 9.45
N ILE A 191 -2.20 -4.91 8.72
CA ILE A 191 -3.45 -5.57 8.30
C ILE A 191 -3.17 -6.74 7.35
N GLU A 192 -2.32 -6.53 6.32
CA GLU A 192 -1.89 -7.59 5.40
C GLU A 192 -1.28 -8.79 6.15
N LYS A 193 -0.41 -8.51 7.13
CA LYS A 193 0.20 -9.55 7.97
C LYS A 193 -0.83 -10.26 8.84
N ALA A 194 -1.76 -9.53 9.45
CA ALA A 194 -2.80 -10.11 10.29
C ALA A 194 -3.69 -11.09 9.50
N TYR A 195 -4.14 -10.69 8.31
CA TYR A 195 -4.87 -11.61 7.41
C TYR A 195 -4.05 -12.86 7.08
N SER A 196 -2.78 -12.69 6.70
CA SER A 196 -1.90 -13.82 6.42
C SER A 196 -1.74 -14.76 7.61
N GLN A 197 -1.66 -14.25 8.83
CA GLN A 197 -1.49 -15.07 10.04
C GLN A 197 -2.77 -15.88 10.35
N ILE A 198 -3.95 -15.29 10.16
CA ILE A 198 -5.23 -16.00 10.30
C ILE A 198 -5.32 -17.12 9.27
N ALA A 199 -4.99 -16.81 8.00
CA ALA A 199 -4.99 -17.80 6.94
C ALA A 199 -4.02 -18.96 7.24
N ASP A 200 -2.82 -18.66 7.75
CA ASP A 200 -1.84 -19.69 8.13
C ASP A 200 -2.38 -20.61 9.24
N LYS A 201 -3.05 -20.05 10.27
CA LYS A 201 -3.72 -20.86 11.32
C LYS A 201 -4.80 -21.75 10.72
N LEU A 202 -5.66 -21.20 9.86
CA LEU A 202 -6.75 -21.95 9.21
C LEU A 202 -6.21 -23.07 8.31
N VAL A 203 -5.10 -22.85 7.61
CA VAL A 203 -4.42 -23.90 6.82
C VAL A 203 -3.90 -25.00 7.74
N ALA A 204 -3.27 -24.67 8.86
CA ALA A 204 -2.82 -25.64 9.85
C ALA A 204 -3.98 -26.47 10.42
N ASP A 205 -5.13 -25.84 10.63
CA ASP A 205 -6.39 -26.46 11.08
C ASP A 205 -7.12 -27.20 9.95
N LYS A 206 -6.53 -27.29 8.75
CA LYS A 206 -7.11 -27.91 7.53
C LYS A 206 -8.40 -27.25 7.02
N LYS A 207 -8.72 -26.04 7.48
CA LYS A 207 -9.86 -25.20 7.05
C LYS A 207 -9.51 -24.37 5.81
N ILE A 208 -9.23 -25.06 4.71
CA ILE A 208 -8.65 -24.43 3.51
C ILE A 208 -9.58 -23.39 2.87
N SER A 209 -10.88 -23.68 2.75
CA SER A 209 -11.83 -22.76 2.15
C SER A 209 -11.94 -21.45 2.93
N GLU A 210 -11.92 -21.53 4.26
CA GLU A 210 -11.90 -20.35 5.14
C GLU A 210 -10.59 -19.56 4.96
N ALA A 211 -9.44 -20.24 4.89
CA ALA A 211 -8.15 -19.59 4.66
C ALA A 211 -8.12 -18.81 3.32
N ILE A 212 -8.65 -19.40 2.25
CA ILE A 212 -8.77 -18.75 0.93
C ILE A 212 -9.65 -17.50 1.04
N ASN A 213 -10.80 -17.58 1.72
CA ASN A 213 -11.68 -16.43 1.92
C ASN A 213 -10.97 -15.29 2.68
N ILE A 214 -10.22 -15.62 3.74
CA ILE A 214 -9.43 -14.65 4.50
C ILE A 214 -8.36 -13.97 3.64
N LEU A 215 -7.68 -14.71 2.77
CA LEU A 215 -6.69 -14.14 1.85
C LEU A 215 -7.35 -13.26 0.77
N ASN A 216 -8.53 -13.64 0.28
CA ASN A 216 -9.30 -12.79 -0.65
C ASN A 216 -9.72 -11.47 0.00
N LEU A 217 -10.16 -11.48 1.26
CA LEU A 217 -10.42 -10.25 2.03
C LEU A 217 -9.17 -9.37 2.17
N SER A 218 -7.98 -9.97 2.28
CA SER A 218 -6.72 -9.23 2.28
C SER A 218 -6.43 -8.57 0.93
N ILE A 219 -6.74 -9.24 -0.18
CA ILE A 219 -6.55 -8.71 -1.54
C ILE A 219 -7.54 -7.58 -1.81
N GLU A 220 -8.79 -7.73 -1.38
CA GLU A 220 -9.83 -6.70 -1.47
C GLU A 220 -9.42 -5.44 -0.69
N PHE A 221 -8.87 -5.60 0.52
CA PHE A 221 -8.34 -4.47 1.29
C PHE A 221 -7.23 -3.73 0.56
N SER A 222 -6.26 -4.50 0.08
CA SER A 222 -5.10 -3.99 -0.61
C SER A 222 -4.56 -5.09 -1.49
N ASN A 223 -4.60 -4.88 -2.81
CA ASN A 223 -4.00 -5.79 -3.77
C ASN A 223 -2.49 -5.94 -3.46
N ASN A 224 -2.12 -7.03 -2.79
CA ASN A 224 -0.81 -7.20 -2.16
C ASN A 224 -0.20 -8.57 -2.48
N ALA A 225 1.12 -8.57 -2.68
CA ALA A 225 1.85 -9.76 -3.12
C ALA A 225 1.89 -10.88 -2.06
N LEU A 226 1.78 -10.56 -0.76
CA LEU A 226 1.80 -11.58 0.29
C LEU A 226 0.56 -12.48 0.22
N ALA A 227 -0.63 -11.89 0.05
CA ALA A 227 -1.87 -12.66 -0.05
C ALA A 227 -1.91 -13.52 -1.32
N HIS A 228 -1.51 -12.97 -2.47
CA HIS A 228 -1.36 -13.73 -3.72
C HIS A 228 -0.37 -14.90 -3.56
N TYR A 229 0.78 -14.65 -2.94
CA TYR A 229 1.78 -15.70 -2.68
C TYR A 229 1.21 -16.84 -1.81
N LYS A 230 0.49 -16.49 -0.73
CA LYS A 230 -0.13 -17.47 0.17
C LYS A 230 -1.22 -18.28 -0.53
N LEU A 231 -2.05 -17.64 -1.36
CA LEU A 231 -3.03 -18.35 -2.19
C LEU A 231 -2.35 -19.31 -3.16
N ALA A 232 -1.28 -18.86 -3.84
CA ALA A 232 -0.53 -19.70 -4.74
C ALA A 232 0.00 -20.96 -4.04
N LYS A 233 0.58 -20.83 -2.83
CA LYS A 233 1.03 -21.97 -2.02
C LYS A 233 -0.10 -22.94 -1.65
N ILE A 234 -1.30 -22.43 -1.35
CA ILE A 234 -2.46 -23.29 -1.08
C ILE A 234 -2.86 -24.07 -2.34
N TYR A 235 -2.81 -23.42 -3.51
CA TYR A 235 -3.22 -24.02 -4.77
C TYR A 235 -2.20 -24.99 -5.38
N GLU A 236 -0.91 -24.91 -5.05
CA GLU A 236 0.15 -25.75 -5.64
C GLU A 236 -0.20 -27.23 -5.76
N THR A 237 -0.84 -27.80 -4.75
CA THR A 237 -1.19 -29.23 -4.70
C THR A 237 -2.64 -29.52 -5.07
N ARG A 238 -3.44 -28.49 -5.35
CA ARG A 238 -4.89 -28.57 -5.52
C ARG A 238 -5.36 -28.17 -6.91
N ASN A 239 -4.74 -27.12 -7.47
CA ASN A 239 -5.05 -26.57 -8.78
C ASN A 239 -3.83 -25.80 -9.31
N GLU A 240 -3.06 -26.46 -10.17
CA GLU A 240 -1.80 -25.92 -10.70
C GLU A 240 -2.01 -24.66 -11.54
N GLU A 241 -3.13 -24.55 -12.25
CA GLU A 241 -3.45 -23.39 -13.08
C GLU A 241 -3.73 -22.15 -12.23
N LEU A 242 -4.53 -22.29 -11.17
CA LEU A 242 -4.77 -21.21 -10.22
C LEU A 242 -3.49 -20.83 -9.48
N ALA A 243 -2.67 -21.82 -9.09
CA ALA A 243 -1.38 -21.57 -8.46
C ALA A 243 -0.47 -20.73 -9.35
N LEU A 244 -0.34 -21.10 -10.63
CA LEU A 244 0.42 -20.33 -11.63
C LEU A 244 -0.12 -18.90 -11.76
N SER A 245 -1.43 -18.73 -11.88
CA SER A 245 -2.05 -17.40 -12.00
C SER A 245 -1.78 -16.50 -10.79
N GLU A 246 -1.87 -17.05 -9.58
CA GLU A 246 -1.57 -16.31 -8.36
C GLU A 246 -0.07 -15.98 -8.24
N TYR A 247 0.81 -16.91 -8.63
CA TYR A 247 2.24 -16.65 -8.69
C TYR A 247 2.62 -15.57 -9.69
N GLU A 248 2.03 -15.56 -10.88
CA GLU A 248 2.24 -14.51 -11.87
C GLU A 248 1.97 -13.12 -11.30
N LYS A 249 0.91 -12.96 -10.50
CA LYS A 249 0.58 -11.68 -9.82
C LYS A 249 1.68 -11.23 -8.86
N VAL A 250 2.38 -12.16 -8.21
CA VAL A 250 3.51 -11.90 -7.30
C VAL A 250 4.79 -11.54 -8.08
N TYR A 251 5.13 -12.36 -9.07
CA TYR A 251 6.42 -12.30 -9.78
C TYR A 251 6.45 -11.33 -10.96
N LYS A 252 5.29 -10.78 -11.39
CA LYS A 252 5.21 -9.72 -12.43
C LYS A 252 6.09 -8.51 -12.12
N LYS A 253 6.28 -8.16 -10.84
CA LYS A 253 7.16 -7.06 -10.40
C LYS A 253 8.38 -7.61 -9.66
N LEU A 254 9.49 -7.78 -10.38
CA LEU A 254 10.73 -8.41 -9.89
C LEU A 254 11.24 -7.87 -8.53
N ARG A 255 11.10 -6.57 -8.22
CA ARG A 255 11.52 -6.04 -6.91
C ARG A 255 10.70 -6.56 -5.73
N ALA A 256 9.40 -6.82 -5.90
CA ALA A 256 8.54 -7.39 -4.85
C ALA A 256 8.81 -8.88 -4.67
N SER A 257 9.20 -9.56 -5.75
CA SER A 257 9.39 -11.01 -5.81
C SER A 257 10.56 -11.55 -4.98
N ARG A 258 11.63 -10.76 -4.77
CA ARG A 258 12.85 -11.21 -4.06
C ARG A 258 12.63 -11.64 -2.60
N ARG A 259 11.46 -11.37 -2.03
CA ARG A 259 11.11 -11.71 -0.64
C ARG A 259 10.39 -13.04 -0.50
N PHE A 260 9.98 -13.63 -1.62
CA PHE A 260 9.19 -14.86 -1.65
C PHE A 260 10.04 -15.99 -2.22
N ASP A 261 9.82 -17.20 -1.71
CA ASP A 261 10.43 -18.40 -2.28
C ASP A 261 9.77 -18.69 -3.64
N SER A 262 10.59 -18.81 -4.67
CA SER A 262 10.16 -19.04 -6.05
C SER A 262 10.14 -20.51 -6.46
N SER A 263 10.62 -21.42 -5.62
CA SER A 263 10.75 -22.85 -5.93
C SER A 263 9.46 -23.45 -6.51
N GLY A 264 8.33 -23.21 -5.84
CA GLY A 264 7.02 -23.69 -6.27
C GLY A 264 6.59 -23.16 -7.63
N TYR A 265 6.81 -21.86 -7.88
CA TYR A 265 6.47 -21.26 -9.17
C TYR A 265 7.36 -21.80 -10.30
N VAL A 266 8.66 -21.91 -10.06
CA VAL A 266 9.65 -22.47 -11.00
C VAL A 266 9.32 -23.92 -11.32
N ASN A 267 8.95 -24.73 -10.33
CA ASN A 267 8.54 -26.11 -10.53
C ASN A 267 7.30 -26.22 -11.41
N LEU A 268 6.27 -25.39 -11.16
CA LEU A 268 5.05 -25.38 -11.98
C LEU A 268 5.33 -24.93 -13.42
N LEU A 269 6.17 -23.91 -13.61
CA LEU A 269 6.60 -23.46 -14.94
C LEU A 269 7.38 -24.56 -15.68
N THR A 270 8.31 -25.21 -15.00
CA THR A 270 9.13 -26.30 -15.57
C THR A 270 8.24 -27.49 -15.95
N LYS A 271 7.33 -27.89 -15.07
CA LYS A 271 6.35 -28.95 -15.35
C LYS A 271 5.49 -28.62 -16.57
N LYS A 272 5.06 -27.35 -16.70
CA LYS A 272 4.29 -26.89 -17.85
C LYS A 272 5.13 -26.92 -19.13
N ALA A 273 6.39 -26.51 -19.07
CA ALA A 273 7.33 -26.62 -20.19
C ALA A 273 7.53 -28.08 -20.62
N ASP A 274 7.76 -29.00 -19.67
CA ASP A 274 7.96 -30.43 -19.93
C ASP A 274 6.71 -31.06 -20.59
N MET A 275 5.51 -30.64 -20.17
CA MET A 275 4.26 -31.07 -20.80
C MET A 275 4.17 -30.62 -22.26
N TYR A 276 4.53 -29.37 -22.59
CA TYR A 276 4.57 -28.90 -23.97
C TYR A 276 5.66 -29.59 -24.79
N LYS A 277 6.81 -29.89 -24.16
CA LYS A 277 7.91 -30.62 -24.78
C LYS A 277 7.46 -32.02 -25.21
N ALA A 278 6.74 -32.72 -24.34
CA ALA A 278 6.19 -34.05 -24.65
C ALA A 278 5.16 -34.03 -25.78
N ARG A 279 4.53 -32.87 -26.05
CA ARG A 279 3.58 -32.66 -27.16
C ARG A 279 4.24 -32.18 -28.46
N GLY A 280 5.56 -31.97 -28.47
CA GLY A 280 6.26 -31.37 -29.61
C GLY A 280 6.07 -29.86 -29.77
N ASP A 281 5.47 -29.16 -28.79
CA ASP A 281 5.34 -27.69 -28.88
C ASP A 281 6.62 -27.00 -28.38
N ALA A 282 7.62 -26.92 -29.25
CA ALA A 282 8.91 -26.33 -28.96
C ALA A 282 8.81 -24.86 -28.49
N ALA A 283 7.85 -24.08 -29.00
CA ALA A 283 7.72 -22.67 -28.64
C ALA A 283 7.19 -22.48 -27.21
N GLN A 284 6.12 -23.19 -26.85
CA GLN A 284 5.60 -23.13 -25.48
C GLN A 284 6.61 -23.69 -24.48
N THR A 285 7.31 -24.76 -24.85
CA THR A 285 8.41 -25.32 -24.05
C THR A 285 9.44 -24.26 -23.70
N GLN A 286 9.95 -23.57 -24.72
CA GLN A 286 10.94 -22.50 -24.55
C GLN A 286 10.38 -21.32 -23.75
N TYR A 287 9.14 -20.93 -24.00
CA TYR A 287 8.46 -19.85 -23.27
C TYR A 287 8.44 -20.12 -21.76
N TYR A 288 7.97 -21.30 -21.33
CA TYR A 288 7.87 -21.61 -19.91
C TYR A 288 9.23 -21.84 -19.23
N TYR A 289 10.20 -22.45 -19.92
CA TYR A 289 11.58 -22.53 -19.40
C TYR A 289 12.22 -21.14 -19.26
N HIS A 290 11.98 -20.22 -20.20
CA HIS A 290 12.45 -18.83 -20.08
C HIS A 290 11.85 -18.14 -18.86
N LEU A 291 10.54 -18.27 -18.65
CA LEU A 291 9.89 -17.73 -17.46
C LEU A 291 10.49 -18.30 -16.17
N ALA A 292 10.75 -19.61 -16.12
CA ALA A 292 11.36 -20.28 -14.98
C ALA A 292 12.77 -19.73 -14.68
N ASN A 293 13.62 -19.59 -15.71
CA ASN A 293 14.97 -19.02 -15.62
C ASN A 293 14.98 -17.54 -15.21
N LYS A 294 13.96 -16.77 -15.64
CA LYS A 294 13.80 -15.37 -15.23
C LYS A 294 13.51 -15.24 -13.73
N VAL A 295 12.78 -16.19 -13.18
CA VAL A 295 12.37 -16.19 -11.76
C VAL A 295 13.48 -16.77 -10.87
N SER A 296 14.16 -17.82 -11.32
CA SER A 296 15.26 -18.46 -10.57
C SER A 296 16.55 -18.45 -11.38
N LEU A 297 17.53 -17.68 -10.88
CA LEU A 297 18.87 -17.57 -11.47
C LEU A 297 19.77 -18.78 -11.16
N THR A 298 19.32 -19.70 -10.30
CA THR A 298 20.13 -20.82 -9.81
C THR A 298 19.89 -22.12 -10.56
N THR A 299 18.80 -22.22 -11.31
CA THR A 299 18.43 -23.44 -12.03
C THR A 299 18.91 -23.29 -13.47
N GLN A 300 19.93 -24.05 -13.89
CA GLN A 300 20.34 -24.10 -15.28
C GLN A 300 19.33 -24.96 -16.06
N ILE A 301 18.15 -24.40 -16.31
CA ILE A 301 17.14 -25.06 -17.13
C ILE A 301 17.59 -24.91 -18.59
N PRO A 302 17.68 -26.01 -19.38
CA PRO A 302 18.28 -26.00 -20.70
C PRO A 302 17.63 -24.95 -21.60
N TYR A 303 18.35 -23.85 -21.81
CA TYR A 303 18.02 -22.83 -22.78
C TYR A 303 18.43 -23.35 -24.15
N ILE A 304 17.47 -23.76 -24.96
CA ILE A 304 17.66 -24.06 -26.38
C ILE A 304 16.91 -22.94 -27.09
N THR A 305 17.57 -21.86 -27.53
CA THR A 305 17.96 -21.66 -28.94
C THR A 305 18.54 -20.25 -29.12
N ASP A 306 19.30 -20.04 -30.20
CA ASP A 306 19.88 -18.76 -30.66
C ASP A 306 18.83 -17.66 -31.03
N LYS A 307 17.56 -17.83 -30.68
CA LYS A 307 16.44 -16.96 -31.09
C LYS A 307 16.08 -15.95 -29.99
N HIS A 308 16.21 -14.66 -30.32
CA HIS A 308 15.89 -13.54 -29.44
C HIS A 308 14.38 -13.27 -29.31
N ILE A 309 13.57 -13.98 -30.11
CA ILE A 309 12.13 -13.85 -30.24
C ILE A 309 11.51 -15.25 -30.15
N ILE A 310 10.43 -15.38 -29.36
CA ILE A 310 9.57 -16.57 -29.33
C ILE A 310 8.22 -16.23 -29.95
N LEU A 311 7.75 -17.03 -30.90
CA LEU A 311 6.38 -16.99 -31.41
C LEU A 311 5.58 -18.15 -30.84
N THR A 312 4.43 -17.82 -30.26
CA THR A 312 3.47 -18.75 -29.66
C THR A 312 2.18 -18.76 -30.47
N LEU A 313 1.85 -19.90 -31.10
CA LEU A 313 0.53 -20.09 -31.72
C LEU A 313 -0.53 -20.23 -30.63
N ILE A 314 -1.65 -19.53 -30.78
CA ILE A 314 -2.83 -19.61 -29.90
C ILE A 314 -3.89 -20.50 -30.54
N SER A 315 -4.19 -20.28 -31.82
CA SER A 315 -5.13 -21.07 -32.59
C SER A 315 -4.92 -20.87 -34.09
N ALA A 316 -5.44 -21.79 -34.90
CA ALA A 316 -5.83 -21.48 -36.27
C ALA A 316 -7.30 -21.87 -36.47
N ARG A 317 -7.92 -21.26 -37.46
CA ARG A 317 -9.36 -21.26 -37.67
C ARG A 317 -9.69 -21.00 -39.13
N TYR A 318 -10.85 -21.49 -39.55
CA TYR A 318 -11.45 -21.19 -40.83
C TYR A 318 -12.67 -20.28 -40.63
N ASN A 319 -12.81 -19.25 -41.45
CA ASN A 319 -14.05 -18.51 -41.60
C ASN A 319 -14.71 -18.94 -42.92
N GLU A 320 -15.80 -19.69 -42.81
CA GLU A 320 -16.48 -20.31 -43.93
C GLU A 320 -17.66 -19.46 -44.40
N ASN A 321 -17.88 -19.42 -45.71
CA ASN A 321 -19.08 -18.89 -46.32
C ASN A 321 -19.65 -19.95 -47.27
N ILE A 322 -20.61 -20.70 -46.73
CA ILE A 322 -21.25 -21.86 -47.37
C ILE A 322 -21.92 -21.46 -48.68
N ASP A 323 -22.63 -20.32 -48.72
CA ASP A 323 -23.37 -19.87 -49.90
C ASP A 323 -22.46 -19.56 -51.09
N ARG A 324 -21.19 -19.25 -50.83
CA ARG A 324 -20.20 -18.89 -51.85
C ARG A 324 -19.17 -19.98 -52.09
N ASP A 325 -19.25 -21.12 -51.41
CA ASP A 325 -18.22 -22.16 -51.42
C ASP A 325 -16.82 -21.57 -51.20
N THR A 326 -16.70 -20.72 -50.17
CA THR A 326 -15.44 -20.04 -49.85
C THR A 326 -15.02 -20.19 -48.41
N VAL A 327 -13.70 -20.26 -48.18
CA VAL A 327 -13.10 -20.37 -46.85
C VAL A 327 -11.92 -19.41 -46.70
N ILE A 328 -11.82 -18.77 -45.54
CA ILE A 328 -10.72 -17.88 -45.18
C ILE A 328 -10.01 -18.46 -43.94
N PRO A 329 -8.90 -19.21 -44.08
CA PRO A 329 -8.07 -19.54 -42.95
C PRO A 329 -7.46 -18.31 -42.29
N GLY A 330 -7.27 -18.43 -40.99
CA GLY A 330 -6.56 -17.47 -40.19
C GLY A 330 -5.89 -18.14 -39.00
N ILE A 331 -4.85 -17.46 -38.52
CA ILE A 331 -4.09 -17.84 -37.34
C ILE A 331 -4.19 -16.74 -36.28
N SER A 332 -4.07 -17.16 -35.03
CA SER A 332 -3.91 -16.28 -33.88
C SER A 332 -2.63 -16.65 -33.17
N PHE A 333 -1.75 -15.68 -32.93
CA PHE A 333 -0.47 -15.91 -32.27
C PHE A 333 -0.03 -14.73 -31.42
N LYS A 334 0.96 -14.98 -30.56
CA LYS A 334 1.66 -13.96 -29.77
C LYS A 334 3.15 -14.06 -30.03
N ILE A 335 3.84 -12.94 -29.91
CA ILE A 335 5.29 -12.88 -29.99
C ILE A 335 5.84 -12.33 -28.68
N MET A 336 6.96 -12.89 -28.22
CA MET A 336 7.68 -12.45 -27.03
C MET A 336 9.13 -12.14 -27.34
N ASN A 337 9.63 -11.03 -26.81
CA ASN A 337 11.05 -10.72 -26.82
C ASN A 337 11.70 -11.38 -25.61
N VAL A 338 12.45 -12.45 -25.84
CA VAL A 338 13.16 -13.19 -24.77
C VAL A 338 14.58 -12.68 -24.54
N SER A 339 15.02 -11.68 -25.31
CA SER A 339 16.35 -11.10 -25.15
C SER A 339 16.40 -10.07 -24.02
N LYS A 340 17.62 -9.78 -23.56
CA LYS A 340 17.89 -8.67 -22.63
C LYS A 340 17.89 -7.30 -23.31
N ALA A 341 17.78 -7.25 -24.63
CA ALA A 341 17.86 -6.04 -25.44
C ALA A 341 16.48 -5.58 -25.93
N LYS A 342 16.35 -4.29 -26.25
CA LYS A 342 15.19 -3.77 -26.97
C LYS A 342 15.27 -4.24 -28.43
N VAL A 343 14.15 -4.70 -28.96
CA VAL A 343 14.02 -5.00 -30.38
C VAL A 343 13.38 -3.80 -31.06
N HIS A 344 14.20 -3.02 -31.77
CA HIS A 344 13.79 -1.79 -32.43
C HIS A 344 13.12 -2.02 -33.79
N TYR A 345 13.31 -3.20 -34.36
CA TYR A 345 12.71 -3.57 -35.64
C TYR A 345 12.23 -5.01 -35.54
N LEU A 346 10.93 -5.21 -35.73
CA LEU A 346 10.35 -6.54 -35.85
C LEU A 346 9.09 -6.47 -36.71
N LYS A 347 9.08 -7.23 -37.80
CA LYS A 347 7.89 -7.52 -38.59
C LYS A 347 7.68 -9.02 -38.67
N ALA A 348 6.43 -9.45 -38.71
CA ALA A 348 6.04 -10.81 -39.05
C ALA A 348 5.33 -10.79 -40.39
N LYS A 349 5.74 -11.66 -41.31
CA LYS A 349 5.02 -11.92 -42.55
C LYS A 349 4.38 -13.31 -42.44
N VAL A 350 3.06 -13.36 -42.53
CA VAL A 350 2.27 -14.60 -42.56
C VAL A 350 1.95 -14.90 -44.01
N VAL A 351 2.46 -16.00 -44.53
CA VAL A 351 2.24 -16.45 -45.91
C VAL A 351 1.34 -17.66 -45.86
N PHE A 352 0.24 -17.60 -46.59
CA PHE A 352 -0.65 -18.72 -46.80
C PHE A 352 -0.45 -19.26 -48.22
N SER A 353 -0.23 -20.57 -48.32
CA SER A 353 -0.06 -21.28 -49.58
C SER A 353 -0.94 -22.52 -49.63
N ASP A 354 -1.38 -22.87 -50.83
CA ASP A 354 -2.08 -24.12 -51.13
C ASP A 354 -1.30 -24.84 -52.23
N ASN A 355 -0.96 -26.12 -52.02
CA ASN A 355 -0.14 -26.92 -52.94
C ASN A 355 1.16 -26.18 -53.34
N GLU A 356 1.86 -25.61 -52.35
CA GLU A 356 3.09 -24.78 -52.49
C GLU A 356 2.91 -23.47 -53.30
N LYS A 357 1.70 -23.17 -53.78
CA LYS A 357 1.40 -21.90 -54.45
C LYS A 357 0.94 -20.85 -53.43
N ILE A 358 1.67 -19.75 -53.34
CA ILE A 358 1.30 -18.62 -52.48
C ILE A 358 -0.03 -18.03 -52.97
N TRP A 359 -0.94 -17.86 -52.03
CA TRP A 359 -2.30 -17.37 -52.27
C TRP A 359 -2.58 -16.06 -51.56
N SER A 360 -2.02 -15.85 -50.37
CA SER A 360 -2.10 -14.59 -49.62
C SER A 360 -0.87 -14.41 -48.74
N GLU A 361 -0.42 -13.17 -48.57
CA GLU A 361 0.59 -12.82 -47.58
C GLU A 361 0.21 -11.54 -46.83
N GLU A 362 0.45 -11.54 -45.52
CA GLU A 362 0.13 -10.42 -44.64
C GLU A 362 1.36 -10.01 -43.82
N VAL A 363 1.72 -8.73 -43.87
CA VAL A 363 2.85 -8.19 -43.11
C VAL A 363 2.36 -7.39 -41.91
N ILE A 364 2.67 -7.88 -40.71
CA ILE A 364 2.37 -7.25 -39.44
C ILE A 364 3.61 -6.57 -38.89
N ARG A 365 3.50 -5.28 -38.60
CA ARG A 365 4.54 -4.49 -37.91
C ARG A 365 4.38 -4.67 -36.40
N ILE A 366 5.45 -5.09 -35.73
CA ILE A 366 5.42 -5.43 -34.29
C ILE A 366 6.29 -4.46 -33.49
N ALA A 367 7.46 -4.07 -34.00
CA ALA A 367 8.35 -3.13 -33.35
C ALA A 367 9.03 -2.21 -34.36
N GLU A 368 9.16 -0.94 -33.98
CA GLU A 368 9.80 0.13 -34.76
C GLU A 368 10.63 1.04 -33.81
N PRO A 369 11.55 1.88 -34.31
CA PRO A 369 12.45 2.68 -33.45
C PRO A 369 11.72 3.53 -32.41
N GLY A 370 10.56 4.08 -32.77
CA GLY A 370 9.71 4.88 -31.87
C GLY A 370 8.86 4.05 -30.91
N SER A 371 8.67 2.76 -31.18
CA SER A 371 7.91 1.81 -30.36
C SER A 371 8.60 0.45 -30.32
N PRO A 372 9.78 0.36 -29.67
CA PRO A 372 10.54 -0.88 -29.64
C PRO A 372 9.89 -1.89 -28.70
N MET A 373 10.03 -3.16 -29.04
CA MET A 373 9.60 -4.25 -28.17
C MET A 373 10.62 -4.41 -27.03
N LEU A 374 10.18 -4.11 -25.81
CA LEU A 374 11.02 -4.16 -24.62
C LEU A 374 11.42 -5.61 -24.28
N PRO A 375 12.53 -5.82 -23.53
CA PRO A 375 12.83 -7.12 -22.94
C PRO A 375 11.63 -7.71 -22.21
N ASP A 376 11.35 -9.00 -22.44
CA ASP A 376 10.21 -9.75 -21.90
C ASP A 376 8.82 -9.22 -22.28
N ALA A 377 8.73 -8.27 -23.22
CA ALA A 377 7.44 -7.84 -23.73
C ALA A 377 6.78 -9.00 -24.50
N ILE A 378 5.46 -9.10 -24.39
CA ILE A 378 4.63 -10.01 -25.16
C ILE A 378 3.61 -9.16 -25.90
N THR A 379 3.38 -9.44 -27.18
CA THR A 379 2.35 -8.75 -27.95
C THR A 379 0.95 -9.07 -27.42
N GLU A 380 -0.03 -8.22 -27.75
CA GLU A 380 -1.42 -8.66 -27.76
C GLU A 380 -1.60 -9.83 -28.75
N THR A 381 -2.75 -10.51 -28.68
CA THR A 381 -3.06 -11.59 -29.64
C THR A 381 -3.17 -10.98 -31.04
N ILE A 382 -2.23 -11.33 -31.92
CA ILE A 382 -2.25 -10.95 -33.33
C ILE A 382 -3.16 -11.95 -34.04
N ASN A 383 -4.20 -11.43 -34.67
CA ASN A 383 -5.13 -12.21 -35.48
C ASN A 383 -4.88 -11.86 -36.94
N THR A 384 -4.54 -12.86 -37.75
CA THR A 384 -4.26 -12.68 -39.17
C THR A 384 -5.03 -13.70 -39.95
N TYR A 385 -5.77 -13.22 -40.94
CA TYR A 385 -6.51 -14.04 -41.88
C TYR A 385 -5.95 -13.79 -43.26
N SER A 386 -6.15 -14.74 -44.15
CA SER A 386 -5.95 -14.45 -45.56
C SER A 386 -6.89 -13.34 -46.03
N THR A 387 -6.37 -12.46 -46.86
CA THR A 387 -7.14 -11.38 -47.51
C THR A 387 -7.90 -11.85 -48.75
N THR A 388 -7.57 -13.02 -49.28
CA THR A 388 -8.21 -13.61 -50.45
C THR A 388 -8.99 -14.84 -49.99
N PRO A 389 -10.26 -15.07 -50.35
CA PRO A 389 -10.95 -16.32 -50.03
C PRO A 389 -10.42 -17.49 -50.88
N MET A 390 -10.40 -18.69 -50.30
CA MET A 390 -10.15 -19.94 -51.03
C MET A 390 -11.48 -20.45 -51.61
N LEU A 391 -11.48 -20.90 -52.86
CA LEU A 391 -12.64 -21.45 -53.58
C LEU A 391 -12.53 -22.98 -53.63
N HIS A 392 -13.65 -23.68 -53.80
CA HIS A 392 -13.72 -25.15 -53.96
C HIS A 392 -13.37 -25.93 -52.69
N VAL A 393 -14.08 -25.63 -51.60
CA VAL A 393 -13.79 -26.07 -50.22
C VAL A 393 -13.65 -27.59 -50.05
N PHE A 394 -14.29 -28.36 -50.92
CA PHE A 394 -14.26 -29.83 -50.90
C PHE A 394 -13.16 -30.46 -51.77
N ALA A 395 -12.32 -29.66 -52.42
CA ALA A 395 -11.15 -30.16 -53.13
C ALA A 395 -10.02 -30.53 -52.16
N ASP A 396 -9.09 -31.37 -52.62
CA ASP A 396 -7.88 -31.69 -51.86
C ASP A 396 -6.97 -30.45 -51.82
N HIS A 397 -6.90 -29.82 -50.65
CA HIS A 397 -6.04 -28.67 -50.37
C HIS A 397 -4.93 -29.07 -49.39
N ASP A 398 -3.70 -28.63 -49.66
CA ASP A 398 -2.56 -28.75 -48.75
C ASP A 398 -2.21 -27.36 -48.24
N ILE A 399 -3.01 -26.88 -47.28
CA ILE A 399 -2.89 -25.53 -46.78
C ILE A 399 -1.73 -25.45 -45.79
N LYS A 400 -0.72 -24.71 -46.21
CA LYS A 400 0.47 -24.42 -45.43
C LYS A 400 0.50 -22.94 -45.07
N VAL A 401 0.76 -22.66 -43.81
CA VAL A 401 0.98 -21.31 -43.30
C VAL A 401 2.40 -21.17 -42.80
N GLN A 402 3.12 -20.21 -43.35
CA GLN A 402 4.49 -19.94 -43.01
C GLN A 402 4.58 -18.57 -42.35
N ILE A 403 5.26 -18.49 -41.22
CA ILE A 403 5.56 -17.20 -40.60
C ILE A 403 7.03 -16.91 -40.80
N TYR A 404 7.32 -15.77 -41.41
CA TYR A 404 8.64 -15.20 -41.55
C TYR A 404 8.79 -14.02 -40.58
N LEU A 405 9.96 -13.86 -39.98
CA LEU A 405 10.29 -12.69 -39.19
C LEU A 405 11.38 -11.87 -39.87
N SER A 406 11.27 -10.54 -39.80
CA SER A 406 12.33 -9.59 -40.16
C SER A 406 12.66 -8.75 -38.94
N GLN A 407 13.95 -8.65 -38.59
CA GLN A 407 14.46 -7.84 -37.47
C GLN A 407 15.38 -6.69 -37.91
N SER A 408 15.32 -6.32 -39.19
CA SER A 408 16.17 -5.29 -39.79
C SER A 408 15.39 -4.40 -40.75
N GLU A 409 15.96 -3.23 -41.05
CA GLU A 409 15.54 -2.36 -42.14
C GLU A 409 16.77 -2.13 -43.06
N PRO A 410 16.73 -2.50 -44.35
CA PRO A 410 15.59 -3.11 -45.07
C PRO A 410 15.25 -4.52 -44.56
N ASP A 411 14.04 -4.99 -44.92
CA ASP A 411 13.51 -6.25 -44.42
C ASP A 411 14.37 -7.45 -44.87
N ASN A 412 14.75 -8.30 -43.93
CA ASN A 412 15.46 -9.55 -44.17
C ASN A 412 14.61 -10.70 -43.62
N TRP A 413 13.73 -11.23 -44.47
CA TRP A 413 12.76 -12.26 -44.10
C TRP A 413 13.45 -13.61 -43.85
N LYS A 414 13.36 -14.11 -42.63
CA LYS A 414 13.79 -15.45 -42.27
C LYS A 414 12.57 -16.29 -41.92
N LEU A 415 12.46 -17.46 -42.52
CA LEU A 415 11.43 -18.42 -42.16
C LEU A 415 11.58 -18.74 -40.67
N TYR A 416 10.50 -18.53 -39.92
CA TYR A 416 10.49 -18.73 -38.49
C TYR A 416 9.79 -20.03 -38.11
N ARG A 417 8.64 -20.33 -38.73
CA ARG A 417 7.86 -21.55 -38.47
C ARG A 417 6.93 -21.90 -39.64
N ASN A 418 6.68 -23.19 -39.82
CA ASN A 418 5.63 -23.73 -40.70
C ASN A 418 4.46 -24.27 -39.87
N PHE A 419 3.26 -24.18 -40.42
CA PHE A 419 2.03 -24.77 -39.89
C PHE A 419 1.30 -25.43 -41.05
N TYR A 420 0.75 -26.61 -40.82
CA TYR A 420 -0.08 -27.32 -41.80
C TYR A 420 -1.47 -27.47 -41.22
N PHE A 421 -2.48 -27.25 -42.04
CA PHE A 421 -3.84 -27.63 -41.70
C PHE A 421 -4.05 -29.06 -42.21
N GLU A 422 -4.13 -30.04 -41.31
CA GLU A 422 -4.27 -31.44 -41.72
C GLU A 422 -5.73 -31.77 -42.06
N GLY A 423 -6.13 -31.87 -43.33
CA GLY A 423 -7.41 -32.48 -43.75
C GLY A 423 -8.46 -31.50 -44.30
N GLN A 424 -9.69 -32.00 -44.52
CA GLN A 424 -10.83 -31.19 -44.98
C GLN A 424 -11.17 -30.08 -43.97
N VAL A 425 -11.68 -28.96 -44.48
CA VAL A 425 -12.00 -27.76 -43.68
C VAL A 425 -12.70 -28.13 -42.37
N GLY A 426 -12.08 -27.75 -41.24
CA GLY A 426 -12.56 -28.06 -39.88
C GLY A 426 -11.63 -28.97 -39.05
N SER A 427 -10.46 -29.35 -39.58
CA SER A 427 -9.52 -30.28 -38.95
C SER A 427 -8.36 -29.60 -38.19
N THR A 428 -7.56 -30.42 -37.49
CA THR A 428 -6.48 -30.01 -36.57
C THR A 428 -5.24 -29.47 -37.30
N ILE A 429 -4.54 -28.52 -36.67
CA ILE A 429 -3.30 -27.93 -37.20
C ILE A 429 -2.10 -28.70 -36.63
N VAL A 430 -1.15 -29.03 -37.49
CA VAL A 430 0.11 -29.67 -37.10
C VAL A 430 1.29 -28.72 -37.35
N THR A 431 2.21 -28.70 -36.41
CA THR A 431 3.45 -27.90 -36.47
C THR A 431 4.60 -28.81 -36.84
N GLU A 432 5.35 -28.49 -37.90
CA GLU A 432 6.67 -29.07 -38.11
C GLU A 432 7.74 -28.24 -37.38
N ASP A 433 8.72 -28.94 -36.80
CA ASP A 433 9.85 -28.38 -36.04
C ASP A 433 10.84 -27.60 -36.92
#